data_AF-A0A920FJZ4-F1
#
_entry.id   AF-A0A920FJZ4-F1
#
_cell.length_a   1.000
_cell.length_b   1.000
_cell.length_c   1.000
_cell.angle_alpha   90.00
_cell.angle_beta   90.00
_cell.angle_gamma   90.00
#
_symmetry.space_group_name_H-M   'P 1'
#
loop_
_entity.id
_entity.type
_entity.pdbx_description
1 polymer ?
#
loop_
_entity_poly.entity_id
_entity_poly.type
_entity_poly.pdbx_seq_one_letter_code
_entity_poly.pdbx_strand_id
1 'polypeptide(L)'
;MFFCSDKKGFGKLDIWYAEILDDMSIGKVFNAGKNVNSPDHDITPFFHEPSNQLFYSSTWQNGFGGFDIFSSHWNDSIFEPSLNLGQPINSSWNDTYFWLNEFGKHGYFSSNREGSKYDSIKHCCPDLWEFKTKNPIVKKEVTDTSMSSREIFKHKTGITLPLALYFHNDEPSPKSLDTVVSIAYPETYQKYISLKPEYIREFSARNSKENRKLAIDQIEYFFNEYVNNGLEKLNRFTSQLNSLLNEYHTVEITIKGFASPLAKSNYNSNLSKRRISSLINYFQQTDNGKFQEFIDQKRLIIHAAPFGESNANQYTNDDVKNTKESIYSPKAALERRIEIQDVIFHQ
;
A
#
# COMPACT_ATOMS: atom_id res chain seq x y z
N MET A 1 -8.49 0.09 -4.20
CA MET A 1 -9.58 0.95 -4.69
C MET A 1 -10.91 0.21 -4.62
N PHE A 2 -11.95 0.86 -4.09
CA PHE A 2 -13.33 0.37 -4.15
C PHE A 2 -14.19 1.32 -5.00
N PHE A 3 -15.13 0.78 -5.76
CA PHE A 3 -16.02 1.55 -6.63
C PHE A 3 -17.33 0.78 -6.88
N CYS A 4 -18.38 1.47 -7.32
CA CYS A 4 -19.62 0.83 -7.77
C CYS A 4 -19.74 0.84 -9.30
N SER A 5 -20.33 -0.20 -9.89
CA SER A 5 -20.54 -0.31 -11.34
C SER A 5 -21.75 -1.18 -11.68
N ASP A 6 -22.40 -0.88 -12.80
CA ASP A 6 -23.51 -1.62 -13.42
C ASP A 6 -23.03 -2.73 -14.38
N LYS A 7 -21.73 -3.03 -14.39
CA LYS A 7 -21.19 -4.20 -15.07
C LYS A 7 -21.90 -5.46 -14.56
N LYS A 8 -22.17 -6.41 -15.46
CA LYS A 8 -22.80 -7.70 -15.14
C LYS A 8 -22.20 -8.32 -13.87
N GLY A 9 -23.02 -8.34 -12.82
CA GLY A 9 -22.69 -8.77 -11.46
C GLY A 9 -23.88 -9.44 -10.78
N PHE A 10 -24.10 -9.17 -9.50
CA PHE A 10 -25.18 -9.70 -8.67
C PHE A 10 -26.47 -8.88 -8.76
N GLY A 11 -26.37 -7.54 -8.81
CA GLY A 11 -27.50 -6.63 -8.79
C GLY A 11 -27.50 -5.61 -9.93
N LYS A 12 -28.11 -4.46 -9.66
CA LYS A 12 -28.17 -3.32 -10.58
C LYS A 12 -26.87 -2.51 -10.53
N LEU A 13 -26.44 -2.14 -9.33
CA LEU A 13 -25.13 -1.55 -9.07
C LEU A 13 -24.44 -2.40 -8.02
N ASP A 14 -23.25 -2.88 -8.35
CA ASP A 14 -22.46 -3.70 -7.47
C ASP A 14 -21.23 -2.94 -6.99
N ILE A 15 -20.75 -3.26 -5.79
CA ILE A 15 -19.42 -2.90 -5.31
C ILE A 15 -18.38 -3.85 -5.92
N TRP A 16 -17.35 -3.23 -6.47
CA TRP A 16 -16.15 -3.85 -7.02
C TRP A 16 -14.92 -3.26 -6.34
N TYR A 17 -13.83 -4.02 -6.37
CA TYR A 17 -12.55 -3.55 -5.86
C TYR A 17 -11.40 -4.03 -6.73
N ALA A 18 -10.34 -3.25 -6.74
CA ALA A 18 -9.09 -3.56 -7.40
C ALA A 18 -7.93 -3.03 -6.57
N GLU A 19 -6.83 -3.77 -6.55
CA GLU A 19 -5.57 -3.28 -6.01
C GLU A 19 -5.08 -2.11 -6.88
N ILE A 20 -4.63 -1.03 -6.26
CA ILE A 20 -3.84 -0.01 -6.95
C ILE A 20 -2.41 -0.47 -6.76
N LEU A 21 -1.76 -0.84 -7.86
CA LEU A 21 -0.38 -1.30 -7.86
C LEU A 21 0.57 -0.12 -7.62
N ASP A 22 1.82 -0.42 -7.29
CA ASP A 22 2.84 0.59 -6.99
C ASP A 22 3.10 1.57 -8.15
N ASP A 23 2.81 1.18 -9.39
CA ASP A 23 2.90 2.03 -10.59
C ASP A 23 1.63 2.85 -10.87
N MET A 24 0.71 2.90 -9.90
CA MET A 24 -0.65 3.47 -9.99
C MET A 24 -1.56 2.78 -11.01
N SER A 25 -1.11 1.70 -11.66
CA SER A 25 -2.00 0.93 -12.51
C SER A 25 -3.03 0.17 -11.67
N ILE A 26 -4.20 -0.01 -12.26
CA ILE A 26 -5.28 -0.75 -11.62
C ILE A 26 -5.05 -2.22 -11.89
N GLY A 27 -4.88 -3.00 -10.83
CA GLY A 27 -4.77 -4.44 -10.89
C GLY A 27 -6.07 -5.12 -11.36
N LYS A 28 -6.14 -6.43 -11.15
CA LYS A 28 -7.34 -7.18 -11.50
C LYS A 28 -8.54 -6.69 -10.68
N VAL A 29 -9.66 -6.45 -11.37
CA VAL A 29 -10.93 -6.06 -10.75
C VAL A 29 -11.67 -7.30 -10.24
N PHE A 30 -12.09 -7.26 -8.99
CA PHE A 30 -12.88 -8.27 -8.31
C PHE A 30 -14.26 -7.71 -7.91
N ASN A 31 -15.28 -8.56 -7.96
CA ASN A 31 -16.60 -8.23 -7.40
C ASN A 31 -16.56 -8.50 -5.88
N ALA A 32 -17.16 -7.62 -5.07
CA ALA A 32 -17.18 -7.78 -3.61
C ALA A 32 -17.98 -9.02 -3.12
N GLY A 33 -18.70 -9.69 -4.02
CA GLY A 33 -19.37 -10.95 -3.76
C GLY A 33 -20.74 -10.78 -3.09
N LYS A 34 -21.48 -11.89 -3.00
CA LYS A 34 -22.88 -11.94 -2.54
C LYS A 34 -23.12 -11.53 -1.07
N ASN A 35 -22.05 -11.43 -0.28
CA ASN A 35 -22.16 -11.01 1.12
C ASN A 35 -22.24 -9.48 1.23
N VAL A 36 -21.74 -8.76 0.22
CA VAL A 36 -21.81 -7.31 0.08
C VAL A 36 -22.89 -6.92 -0.92
N ASN A 37 -22.81 -7.47 -2.13
CA ASN A 37 -23.69 -7.10 -3.23
C ASN A 37 -25.04 -7.82 -3.12
N SER A 38 -26.09 -7.06 -3.39
CA SER A 38 -27.49 -7.45 -3.35
C SER A 38 -28.07 -7.53 -4.78
N PRO A 39 -29.31 -8.02 -4.95
CA PRO A 39 -30.02 -7.90 -6.22
C PRO A 39 -30.38 -6.47 -6.67
N ASP A 40 -30.20 -5.44 -5.84
CA ASP A 40 -30.59 -4.05 -6.14
C ASP A 40 -29.37 -3.11 -6.27
N HIS A 41 -29.40 -1.91 -5.67
CA HIS A 41 -28.32 -0.93 -5.77
C HIS A 41 -27.45 -0.95 -4.52
N ASP A 42 -26.17 -1.27 -4.69
CA ASP A 42 -25.12 -1.15 -3.68
C ASP A 42 -24.09 -0.11 -4.12
N ILE A 43 -23.97 0.97 -3.35
CA ILE A 43 -23.26 2.19 -3.77
C ILE A 43 -22.40 2.79 -2.66
N THR A 44 -21.62 3.80 -3.05
CA THR A 44 -20.82 4.66 -2.13
C THR A 44 -19.92 3.87 -1.18
N PRO A 45 -19.04 2.99 -1.70
CA PRO A 45 -18.17 2.20 -0.85
C PRO A 45 -17.11 3.08 -0.16
N PHE A 46 -16.88 2.82 1.12
CA PHE A 46 -15.82 3.40 1.92
C PHE A 46 -15.16 2.28 2.72
N PHE A 47 -13.87 2.06 2.50
CA PHE A 47 -13.11 1.04 3.23
C PHE A 47 -12.33 1.69 4.38
N HIS A 48 -12.62 1.28 5.60
CA HIS A 48 -11.95 1.75 6.80
C HIS A 48 -10.82 0.78 7.16
N GLU A 49 -9.61 1.08 6.70
CA GLU A 49 -8.41 0.24 6.92
C GLU A 49 -8.19 -0.15 8.40
N PRO A 50 -8.27 0.76 9.39
CA PRO A 50 -7.95 0.42 10.78
C PRO A 50 -8.86 -0.65 11.41
N SER A 51 -10.05 -0.85 10.85
CA SER A 51 -10.97 -1.88 11.32
C SER A 51 -11.23 -2.98 10.30
N ASN A 52 -10.54 -2.95 9.15
CA ASN A 52 -10.74 -3.87 8.02
C ASN A 52 -12.22 -4.01 7.60
N GLN A 53 -12.97 -2.90 7.58
CA GLN A 53 -14.40 -2.91 7.25
C GLN A 53 -14.73 -2.09 6.02
N LEU A 54 -15.55 -2.67 5.15
CA LEU A 54 -16.21 -1.98 4.05
C LEU A 54 -17.55 -1.45 4.53
N PHE A 55 -17.76 -0.15 4.37
CA PHE A 55 -19.04 0.52 4.50
C PHE A 55 -19.59 0.84 3.12
N TYR A 56 -20.90 0.70 2.95
CA TYR A 56 -21.57 0.99 1.68
C TYR A 56 -23.05 1.17 1.92
N SER A 57 -23.78 1.68 0.93
CA SER A 57 -25.22 1.93 1.05
C SER A 57 -26.01 1.01 0.13
N SER A 58 -27.09 0.41 0.63
CA SER A 58 -27.89 -0.58 -0.09
C SER A 58 -29.39 -0.29 0.03
N THR A 59 -30.17 -0.59 -1.01
CA THR A 59 -31.64 -0.49 -1.01
C THR A 59 -32.36 -1.82 -0.78
N TRP A 60 -31.65 -2.96 -0.81
CA TRP A 60 -32.29 -4.28 -0.81
C TRP A 60 -32.35 -4.94 0.56
N GLN A 61 -31.34 -4.72 1.39
CA GLN A 61 -31.20 -5.41 2.66
C GLN A 61 -32.20 -4.88 3.70
N ASN A 62 -32.51 -5.68 4.73
CA ASN A 62 -33.39 -5.25 5.82
C ASN A 62 -32.83 -3.95 6.45
N GLY A 63 -33.60 -2.87 6.33
CA GLY A 63 -33.18 -1.54 6.71
C GLY A 63 -34.35 -0.65 7.16
N PHE A 64 -34.11 0.66 7.23
CA PHE A 64 -35.05 1.63 7.77
C PHE A 64 -35.77 2.41 6.66
N GLY A 65 -35.20 2.48 5.45
CA GLY A 65 -35.84 3.07 4.27
C GLY A 65 -34.82 3.57 3.25
N GLY A 66 -35.23 3.71 1.98
CA GLY A 66 -34.34 4.25 0.93
C GLY A 66 -33.03 3.48 0.79
N PHE A 67 -31.91 4.20 0.75
CA PHE A 67 -30.58 3.66 0.97
C PHE A 67 -30.24 3.64 2.46
N ASP A 68 -29.82 2.49 2.96
CA ASP A 68 -29.29 2.33 4.32
C ASP A 68 -27.80 2.00 4.26
N ILE A 69 -27.02 2.46 5.25
CA ILE A 69 -25.59 2.18 5.38
C ILE A 69 -25.39 0.82 6.07
N PHE A 70 -24.64 -0.06 5.41
CA PHE A 70 -24.21 -1.37 5.88
C PHE A 70 -22.70 -1.41 6.05
N SER A 71 -22.25 -2.37 6.85
CA SER A 71 -20.84 -2.68 7.07
C SER A 71 -20.56 -4.16 6.88
N SER A 72 -19.41 -4.50 6.30
CA SER A 72 -18.94 -5.87 6.14
C SER A 72 -17.44 -5.96 6.45
N HIS A 73 -17.07 -6.92 7.29
CA HIS A 73 -15.68 -7.16 7.67
C HIS A 73 -14.96 -7.96 6.57
N TRP A 74 -13.73 -7.57 6.27
CA TRP A 74 -12.83 -8.29 5.37
C TRP A 74 -11.99 -9.28 6.19
N ASN A 75 -12.03 -10.57 5.85
CA ASN A 75 -11.26 -11.61 6.56
C ASN A 75 -10.04 -12.12 5.79
N ASP A 76 -9.42 -11.24 5.00
CA ASP A 76 -8.28 -11.54 4.12
C ASP A 76 -8.58 -12.49 2.94
N SER A 77 -9.83 -12.91 2.77
CA SER A 77 -10.24 -13.76 1.64
C SER A 77 -11.63 -13.43 1.10
N ILE A 78 -12.59 -13.18 1.99
CA ILE A 78 -13.97 -12.85 1.64
C ILE A 78 -14.52 -11.76 2.55
N PHE A 79 -15.53 -11.07 2.07
CA PHE A 79 -16.37 -10.23 2.91
C PHE A 79 -17.31 -11.09 3.73
N GLU A 80 -17.45 -10.78 5.01
CA GLU A 80 -18.44 -11.38 5.91
C GLU A 80 -19.85 -10.85 5.62
N PRO A 81 -20.91 -11.54 6.10
CA PRO A 81 -22.28 -11.05 5.93
C PRO A 81 -22.46 -9.63 6.46
N SER A 82 -23.06 -8.76 5.64
CA SER A 82 -23.22 -7.35 5.99
C SER A 82 -24.19 -7.12 7.16
N LEU A 83 -23.86 -6.11 7.97
CA LEU A 83 -24.63 -5.64 9.11
C LEU A 83 -25.11 -4.21 8.87
N ASN A 84 -26.41 -3.97 9.04
CA ASN A 84 -27.01 -2.63 9.02
C ASN A 84 -26.53 -1.83 10.24
N LEU A 85 -26.08 -0.58 10.05
CA LEU A 85 -25.54 0.24 11.14
C LEU A 85 -26.58 0.79 12.12
N GLY A 86 -27.87 0.69 11.78
CA GLY A 86 -28.96 1.10 12.64
C GLY A 86 -29.03 2.61 12.92
N GLN A 87 -29.98 3.01 13.74
CA GLN A 87 -30.09 4.39 14.21
C GLN A 87 -28.96 4.73 15.20
N PRO A 88 -28.46 5.98 15.22
CA PRO A 88 -28.94 7.15 14.47
C PRO A 88 -28.30 7.31 13.08
N ILE A 89 -27.48 6.36 12.63
CA ILE A 89 -26.75 6.47 11.36
C ILE A 89 -27.71 6.24 10.20
N ASN A 90 -28.59 5.25 10.29
CA ASN A 90 -29.65 5.00 9.34
C ASN A 90 -30.97 5.61 9.80
N SER A 91 -31.82 5.94 8.83
CA SER A 91 -33.08 6.65 8.99
C SER A 91 -34.11 6.12 7.99
N SER A 92 -35.33 6.64 8.01
CA SER A 92 -36.35 6.27 7.02
C SER A 92 -36.14 6.89 5.63
N TRP A 93 -34.96 7.46 5.37
CA TRP A 93 -34.60 8.26 4.19
C TRP A 93 -33.29 7.74 3.59
N ASN A 94 -32.79 8.36 2.52
CA ASN A 94 -31.54 7.91 1.90
C ASN A 94 -30.33 8.34 2.72
N ASP A 95 -29.54 7.37 3.14
CA ASP A 95 -28.30 7.52 3.90
C ASP A 95 -27.14 6.94 3.08
N THR A 96 -26.20 7.80 2.71
CA THR A 96 -25.17 7.51 1.70
C THR A 96 -23.82 8.16 2.02
N TYR A 97 -22.76 7.81 1.27
CA TYR A 97 -21.44 8.45 1.36
C TYR A 97 -20.86 8.48 2.78
N PHE A 98 -20.84 7.33 3.45
CA PHE A 98 -20.30 7.20 4.79
C PHE A 98 -18.78 7.38 4.83
N TRP A 99 -18.30 8.05 5.87
CA TRP A 99 -16.88 8.16 6.20
C TRP A 99 -16.68 8.05 7.71
N LEU A 100 -15.58 7.44 8.12
CA LEU A 100 -15.25 7.20 9.52
C LEU A 100 -13.80 7.57 9.80
N ASN A 101 -13.56 8.19 10.95
CA ASN A 101 -12.21 8.46 11.43
C ASN A 101 -11.51 7.20 11.94
N GLU A 102 -10.19 7.27 12.08
CA GLU A 102 -9.34 6.12 12.46
C GLU A 102 -9.78 5.42 13.75
N PHE A 103 -10.35 6.16 14.71
CA PHE A 103 -10.80 5.64 15.99
C PHE A 103 -12.18 4.98 15.96
N GLY A 104 -12.90 5.09 14.84
CA GLY A 104 -14.25 4.54 14.68
C GLY A 104 -15.35 5.26 15.48
N LYS A 105 -15.08 6.47 15.99
CA LYS A 105 -15.97 7.19 16.94
C LYS A 105 -16.57 8.48 16.38
N HIS A 106 -16.03 8.99 15.28
CA HIS A 106 -16.46 10.23 14.67
C HIS A 106 -16.48 10.05 13.15
N GLY A 107 -17.52 10.52 12.50
CA GLY A 107 -17.64 10.39 11.06
C GLY A 107 -18.75 11.23 10.48
N TYR A 108 -18.89 11.08 9.17
CA TYR A 108 -19.84 11.84 8.36
C TYR A 108 -20.61 10.91 7.44
N PHE A 109 -21.80 11.33 7.04
CA PHE A 109 -22.57 10.72 5.97
C PHE A 109 -23.50 11.75 5.34
N SER A 110 -23.97 11.47 4.13
CA SER A 110 -24.95 12.29 3.43
C SER A 110 -26.34 11.73 3.63
N SER A 111 -27.30 12.58 3.98
CA SER A 111 -28.69 12.16 4.17
C SER A 111 -29.68 13.23 3.79
N ASN A 112 -30.84 12.84 3.24
CA ASN A 112 -31.98 13.71 3.00
C ASN A 112 -33.05 13.60 4.12
N ARG A 113 -32.68 13.10 5.30
CA ARG A 113 -33.55 12.99 6.48
C ARG A 113 -34.09 14.33 6.98
N GLU A 114 -35.07 14.26 7.88
CA GLU A 114 -35.61 15.44 8.58
C GLU A 114 -34.48 16.27 9.22
N GLY A 115 -34.49 17.58 9.00
CA GLY A 115 -33.43 18.50 9.43
C GLY A 115 -32.36 18.78 8.36
N SER A 116 -32.38 18.06 7.23
CA SER A 116 -31.48 18.32 6.10
C SER A 116 -31.90 19.59 5.36
N LYS A 117 -30.93 20.39 4.89
CA LYS A 117 -31.21 21.55 4.04
C LYS A 117 -31.66 21.10 2.65
N TYR A 118 -32.67 21.78 2.13
CA TYR A 118 -33.18 21.58 0.77
C TYR A 118 -33.56 22.94 0.17
N ASP A 119 -33.59 23.02 -1.16
CA ASP A 119 -33.91 24.25 -1.87
C ASP A 119 -35.42 24.51 -1.89
N SER A 120 -36.15 23.78 -2.75
CA SER A 120 -37.59 23.97 -2.95
C SER A 120 -38.45 22.76 -2.58
N ILE A 121 -37.88 21.55 -2.59
CA ILE A 121 -38.60 20.30 -2.36
C ILE A 121 -38.06 19.63 -1.10
N LYS A 122 -38.92 19.46 -0.09
CA LYS A 122 -38.56 18.80 1.17
C LYS A 122 -37.98 17.40 0.87
N HIS A 123 -36.83 17.06 1.46
CA HIS A 123 -36.12 15.79 1.28
C HIS A 123 -35.59 15.51 -0.14
N CYS A 124 -35.55 16.49 -1.06
CA CYS A 124 -34.97 16.25 -2.40
C CYS A 124 -33.49 15.93 -2.38
N CYS A 125 -32.80 16.51 -1.41
CA CYS A 125 -31.39 16.82 -1.54
C CYS A 125 -30.70 16.40 -0.24
N PRO A 126 -29.60 15.64 -0.34
CA PRO A 126 -28.86 15.23 0.83
C PRO A 126 -28.08 16.42 1.42
N ASP A 127 -28.00 16.47 2.74
CA ASP A 127 -27.11 17.34 3.50
C ASP A 127 -26.02 16.49 4.18
N LEU A 128 -24.94 17.12 4.63
CA LEU A 128 -23.86 16.47 5.35
C LEU A 128 -24.20 16.39 6.85
N TRP A 129 -24.19 15.17 7.38
CA TRP A 129 -24.44 14.89 8.80
C TRP A 129 -23.17 14.40 9.48
N GLU A 130 -22.96 14.87 10.71
CA GLU A 130 -21.87 14.44 11.59
C GLU A 130 -22.45 13.57 12.72
N PHE A 131 -21.72 12.53 13.12
CA PHE A 131 -22.04 11.77 14.32
C PHE A 131 -20.81 11.60 15.21
N LYS A 132 -21.04 11.53 16.51
CA LYS A 132 -20.04 11.13 17.52
C LYS A 132 -20.61 10.07 18.42
N THR A 133 -19.87 8.98 18.61
CA THR A 133 -20.28 7.86 19.47
C THR A 133 -19.33 7.69 20.65
N LYS A 134 -19.88 7.23 21.79
CA LYS A 134 -19.06 6.91 22.98
C LYS A 134 -18.15 5.70 22.72
N ASN A 135 -18.73 4.68 22.05
CA ASN A 135 -18.07 3.45 21.65
C ASN A 135 -17.90 3.43 20.12
N PRO A 136 -16.83 2.82 19.59
CA PRO A 136 -16.67 2.68 18.15
C PRO A 136 -17.88 1.97 17.53
N ILE A 137 -18.36 2.47 16.38
CA ILE A 137 -19.50 1.88 15.66
C ILE A 137 -19.13 0.50 15.14
N VAL A 138 -17.88 0.38 14.72
CA VAL A 138 -17.23 -0.91 14.54
C VAL A 138 -16.78 -1.39 15.90
N LYS A 139 -17.58 -2.26 16.52
CA LYS A 139 -16.99 -3.16 17.50
C LYS A 139 -16.03 -4.02 16.70
N LYS A 140 -14.73 -3.79 16.87
CA LYS A 140 -13.75 -4.84 16.63
C LYS A 140 -14.36 -6.03 17.37
N GLU A 141 -14.82 -7.06 16.67
CA GLU A 141 -14.82 -8.38 17.29
C GLU A 141 -13.34 -8.64 17.54
N VAL A 142 -12.89 -8.08 18.65
CA VAL A 142 -11.69 -8.49 19.34
C VAL A 142 -12.05 -9.89 19.80
N THR A 143 -12.00 -10.84 18.88
CA THR A 143 -11.29 -12.06 19.23
C THR A 143 -9.98 -11.55 19.80
N ASP A 144 -9.78 -11.82 21.08
CA ASP A 144 -8.64 -11.41 21.90
C ASP A 144 -7.33 -11.72 21.17
N THR A 145 -6.94 -10.80 20.30
CA THR A 145 -5.76 -10.83 19.48
C THR A 145 -5.24 -9.40 19.50
N SER A 146 -4.12 -9.27 20.21
CA SER A 146 -3.16 -8.18 20.10
C SER A 146 -3.19 -7.57 18.70
N MET A 147 -3.19 -6.24 18.58
CA MET A 147 -2.90 -5.56 17.31
C MET A 147 -1.76 -6.31 16.59
N SER A 148 -1.93 -6.57 15.30
CA SER A 148 -0.86 -7.20 14.53
C SER A 148 0.41 -6.34 14.65
N SER A 149 1.58 -6.97 14.57
CA SER A 149 2.84 -6.22 14.67
C SER A 149 2.93 -5.11 13.60
N ARG A 150 2.29 -5.29 12.45
CA ARG A 150 2.21 -4.28 11.39
C ARG A 150 1.35 -3.07 11.79
N GLU A 151 0.21 -3.28 12.44
CA GLU A 151 -0.62 -2.19 12.97
C GLU A 151 0.08 -1.46 14.12
N ILE A 152 0.72 -2.21 15.02
CA ILE A 152 1.54 -1.64 16.11
C ILE A 152 2.65 -0.77 15.51
N PHE A 153 3.34 -1.29 14.49
CA PHE A 153 4.40 -0.58 13.80
C PHE A 153 3.88 0.71 13.17
N LYS A 154 2.80 0.65 12.36
CA LYS A 154 2.19 1.84 11.74
C LYS A 154 1.79 2.88 12.79
N HIS A 155 1.15 2.47 13.88
CA HIS A 155 0.72 3.38 14.94
C HIS A 155 1.90 4.04 15.68
N LYS A 156 2.97 3.29 15.97
CA LYS A 156 4.15 3.82 16.68
C LYS A 156 5.05 4.69 15.81
N THR A 157 5.18 4.34 14.53
CA THR A 157 6.19 4.95 13.63
C THR A 157 5.60 5.97 12.65
N GLY A 158 4.31 5.85 12.34
CA GLY A 158 3.66 6.51 11.22
C GLY A 158 4.13 6.00 9.86
N ILE A 159 4.82 4.86 9.80
CA ILE A 159 5.34 4.25 8.58
C ILE A 159 4.41 3.12 8.16
N THR A 160 3.96 3.17 6.91
CA THR A 160 3.19 2.09 6.30
C THR A 160 4.14 1.17 5.54
N LEU A 161 4.03 -0.13 5.78
CA LEU A 161 4.74 -1.16 5.02
C LEU A 161 3.88 -1.61 3.82
N PRO A 162 4.48 -2.08 2.70
CA PRO A 162 5.92 -2.26 2.51
C PRO A 162 6.69 -0.94 2.33
N LEU A 163 7.94 -0.90 2.80
CA LEU A 163 8.87 0.21 2.54
C LEU A 163 9.84 -0.21 1.45
N ALA A 164 9.71 0.39 0.27
CA ALA A 164 10.53 0.09 -0.90
C ALA A 164 11.78 0.96 -1.02
N LEU A 165 12.87 0.37 -1.49
CA LEU A 165 14.18 0.98 -1.73
C LEU A 165 14.70 0.55 -3.10
N TYR A 166 15.15 1.51 -3.92
CA TYR A 166 15.36 1.31 -5.36
C TYR A 166 16.82 1.36 -5.78
N PHE A 167 17.14 0.65 -6.87
CA PHE A 167 18.49 0.49 -7.38
C PHE A 167 18.58 0.79 -8.86
N HIS A 168 19.76 1.26 -9.28
CA HIS A 168 20.12 1.23 -10.69
C HIS A 168 20.17 -0.22 -11.22
N ASN A 169 20.10 -0.35 -12.54
CA ASN A 169 20.27 -1.63 -13.21
C ASN A 169 21.61 -2.26 -12.85
N ASP A 170 21.61 -3.58 -12.64
CA ASP A 170 22.78 -4.39 -12.32
C ASP A 170 23.55 -4.01 -11.02
N GLU A 171 23.01 -3.10 -10.21
CA GLU A 171 23.63 -2.67 -8.95
C GLU A 171 22.94 -3.32 -7.73
N PRO A 172 23.70 -3.63 -6.65
CA PRO A 172 25.13 -3.36 -6.46
C PRO A 172 26.05 -4.44 -7.07
N SER A 173 27.29 -4.04 -7.36
CA SER A 173 28.36 -4.90 -7.88
C SER A 173 28.01 -5.52 -9.25
N PRO A 174 28.05 -4.71 -10.32
CA PRO A 174 27.62 -5.13 -11.65
C PRO A 174 28.46 -6.30 -12.16
N LYS A 175 27.80 -7.20 -12.91
CA LYS A 175 28.37 -8.43 -13.48
C LYS A 175 29.00 -9.40 -12.47
N SER A 176 28.69 -9.27 -11.18
CA SER A 176 29.15 -10.23 -10.15
C SER A 176 28.15 -11.38 -9.97
N LEU A 177 28.67 -12.56 -9.62
CA LEU A 177 27.87 -13.70 -9.14
C LEU A 177 27.79 -13.78 -7.62
N ASP A 178 28.46 -12.87 -6.91
CA ASP A 178 28.42 -12.80 -5.45
C ASP A 178 27.00 -12.59 -4.94
N THR A 179 26.76 -13.00 -3.70
CA THR A 179 25.45 -12.87 -3.05
C THR A 179 25.44 -11.81 -1.94
N VAL A 180 26.62 -11.29 -1.60
CA VAL A 180 26.83 -10.26 -0.57
C VAL A 180 27.70 -9.13 -1.12
N VAL A 181 27.61 -7.97 -0.50
CA VAL A 181 28.45 -6.80 -0.82
C VAL A 181 28.98 -6.17 0.46
N SER A 182 30.01 -5.32 0.37
CA SER A 182 30.56 -4.60 1.53
C SER A 182 29.93 -3.23 1.78
N ILE A 183 29.28 -2.65 0.76
CA ILE A 183 28.71 -1.29 0.81
C ILE A 183 27.32 -1.30 1.45
N ALA A 184 26.95 -0.20 2.09
CA ALA A 184 25.61 0.02 2.64
C ALA A 184 24.64 0.62 1.61
N TYR A 185 23.33 0.46 1.82
CA TYR A 185 22.30 0.98 0.92
C TYR A 185 22.46 2.48 0.59
N PRO A 186 22.73 3.39 1.55
CA PRO A 186 22.91 4.81 1.23
C PRO A 186 23.99 5.09 0.17
N GLU A 187 25.06 4.28 0.11
CA GLU A 187 26.09 4.43 -0.93
C GLU A 187 25.55 4.04 -2.32
N THR A 188 24.73 2.99 -2.39
CA THR A 188 24.05 2.59 -3.64
C THR A 188 23.05 3.65 -4.09
N TYR A 189 22.33 4.25 -3.15
CA TYR A 189 21.40 5.34 -3.39
C TYR A 189 22.11 6.58 -3.97
N GLN A 190 23.23 7.01 -3.38
CA GLN A 190 23.97 8.18 -3.87
C GLN A 190 24.44 8.00 -5.31
N LYS A 191 24.95 6.80 -5.63
CA LYS A 191 25.27 6.44 -7.01
C LYS A 191 24.02 6.52 -7.91
N TYR A 192 22.89 5.99 -7.46
CA TYR A 192 21.68 5.98 -8.28
C TYR A 192 21.11 7.39 -8.53
N ILE A 193 21.05 8.25 -7.51
CA ILE A 193 20.60 9.64 -7.66
C ILE A 193 21.49 10.41 -8.64
N SER A 194 22.80 10.16 -8.64
CA SER A 194 23.72 10.80 -9.59
C SER A 194 23.40 10.50 -11.07
N LEU A 195 22.67 9.41 -11.35
CA LEU A 195 22.25 9.00 -12.69
C LEU A 195 20.93 9.64 -13.14
N LYS A 196 20.24 10.43 -12.29
CA LYS A 196 18.97 11.08 -12.66
C LYS A 196 19.05 11.88 -13.98
N PRO A 197 20.10 12.69 -14.25
CA PRO A 197 20.22 13.40 -15.53
C PRO A 197 20.34 12.46 -16.74
N GLU A 198 20.98 11.30 -16.56
CA GLU A 198 21.07 10.28 -17.60
C GLU A 198 19.72 9.61 -17.85
N TYR A 199 18.97 9.25 -16.80
CA TYR A 199 17.61 8.73 -16.94
C TYR A 199 16.71 9.68 -17.74
N ILE A 200 16.76 10.97 -17.42
CA ILE A 200 16.02 12.01 -18.15
C ILE A 200 16.44 12.04 -19.63
N ARG A 201 17.74 12.01 -19.91
CA ARG A 201 18.26 12.08 -21.28
C ARG A 201 17.83 10.87 -22.10
N GLU A 202 18.02 9.66 -21.58
CA GLU A 202 17.77 8.41 -22.30
C GLU A 202 16.26 8.14 -22.47
N PHE A 203 15.45 8.36 -21.44
CA PHE A 203 14.01 8.11 -21.50
C PHE A 203 13.24 9.15 -22.33
N SER A 204 13.71 10.40 -22.32
CA SER A 204 13.10 11.47 -23.12
C SER A 204 13.61 11.52 -24.58
N ALA A 205 14.62 10.71 -24.92
CA ALA A 205 15.21 10.68 -26.25
C ALA A 205 14.19 10.23 -27.32
N ARG A 206 14.27 10.88 -28.49
CA ARG A 206 13.47 10.59 -29.70
C ARG A 206 11.94 10.69 -29.49
N ASN A 207 11.48 11.36 -28.44
CA ASN A 207 10.07 11.68 -28.23
C ASN A 207 9.68 12.98 -28.97
N SER A 208 8.40 13.11 -29.32
CA SER A 208 7.81 14.40 -29.72
C SER A 208 7.96 15.43 -28.59
N LYS A 209 7.84 16.73 -28.87
CA LYS A 209 8.02 17.80 -27.86
C LYS A 209 7.12 17.61 -26.63
N GLU A 210 5.86 17.24 -26.83
CA GLU A 210 4.90 16.97 -25.76
C GLU A 210 5.26 15.70 -24.97
N ASN A 211 5.54 14.59 -25.66
CA ASN A 211 5.93 13.32 -25.02
C ASN A 211 7.28 13.42 -24.32
N ARG A 212 8.16 14.35 -24.75
CA ARG A 212 9.42 14.63 -24.09
C ARG A 212 9.18 15.22 -22.70
N LYS A 213 8.29 16.22 -22.59
CA LYS A 213 7.94 16.82 -21.31
C LYS A 213 7.35 15.76 -20.36
N LEU A 214 6.39 14.98 -20.83
CA LEU A 214 5.79 13.90 -20.04
C LEU A 214 6.84 12.88 -19.55
N ALA A 215 7.77 12.48 -20.41
CA ALA A 215 8.85 11.56 -20.03
C ALA A 215 9.77 12.16 -18.96
N ILE A 216 10.08 13.46 -19.05
CA ILE A 216 10.87 14.16 -18.02
C ILE A 216 10.10 14.16 -16.70
N ASP A 217 8.82 14.57 -16.71
CA ASP A 217 7.97 14.66 -15.52
C ASP A 217 7.83 13.29 -14.82
N GLN A 218 7.72 12.20 -15.60
CA GLN A 218 7.65 10.84 -15.07
C GLN A 218 8.94 10.42 -14.34
N ILE A 219 10.10 10.76 -14.88
CA ILE A 219 11.40 10.45 -14.25
C ILE A 219 11.59 11.31 -12.99
N GLU A 220 11.30 12.61 -13.08
CA GLU A 220 11.33 13.52 -11.94
C GLU A 220 10.46 13.00 -10.78
N TYR A 221 9.22 12.62 -11.08
CA TYR A 221 8.29 12.05 -10.13
C TYR A 221 8.81 10.74 -9.52
N PHE A 222 9.31 9.82 -10.33
CA PHE A 222 9.87 8.56 -9.83
C PHE A 222 11.03 8.80 -8.84
N PHE A 223 12.01 9.63 -9.21
CA PHE A 223 13.14 9.90 -8.33
C PHE A 223 12.73 10.60 -7.03
N ASN A 224 11.78 11.54 -7.09
CA ASN A 224 11.35 12.27 -5.90
C ASN A 224 10.44 11.44 -4.98
N GLU A 225 9.38 10.84 -5.53
CA GLU A 225 8.33 10.19 -4.73
C GLU A 225 8.66 8.75 -4.32
N TYR A 226 9.57 8.09 -5.04
CA TYR A 226 9.96 6.70 -4.78
C TYR A 226 11.39 6.61 -4.25
N VAL A 227 12.38 7.12 -5.01
CA VAL A 227 13.79 6.93 -4.65
C VAL A 227 14.17 7.74 -3.42
N ASN A 228 13.94 9.06 -3.42
CA ASN A 228 14.26 9.94 -2.29
C ASN A 228 13.39 9.62 -1.07
N ASN A 229 12.08 9.54 -1.25
CA ASN A 229 11.13 9.22 -0.19
C ASN A 229 11.41 7.84 0.45
N GLY A 230 11.86 6.86 -0.33
CA GLY A 230 12.30 5.56 0.18
C GLY A 230 13.44 5.69 1.21
N LEU A 231 14.47 6.49 0.90
CA LEU A 231 15.56 6.75 1.84
C LEU A 231 15.08 7.53 3.08
N GLU A 232 14.20 8.52 2.91
CA GLU A 232 13.62 9.26 4.04
C GLU A 232 12.84 8.34 4.99
N LYS A 233 12.00 7.45 4.43
CA LYS A 233 11.28 6.42 5.19
C LYS A 233 12.26 5.48 5.89
N LEU A 234 13.35 5.06 5.25
CA LEU A 234 14.38 4.21 5.87
C LEU A 234 15.06 4.90 7.04
N ASN A 235 15.39 6.18 6.91
CA ASN A 235 16.01 6.96 7.99
C ASN A 235 15.05 7.09 9.18
N ARG A 236 13.76 7.33 8.93
CA ARG A 236 12.71 7.36 9.96
C ARG A 236 12.51 5.98 10.62
N PHE A 237 12.48 4.92 9.83
CA PHE A 237 12.39 3.55 10.30
C PHE A 237 13.52 3.26 11.29
N THR A 238 14.75 3.59 10.88
CA THR A 238 15.96 3.26 11.62
C THR A 238 16.11 4.07 12.90
N SER A 239 15.74 5.36 12.88
CA SER A 239 15.77 6.19 14.10
C SER A 239 14.79 5.70 15.18
N GLN A 240 13.70 5.04 14.78
CA GLN A 240 12.70 4.48 15.68
C GLN A 240 12.99 3.03 16.07
N LEU A 241 13.77 2.30 15.26
CA LEU A 241 14.10 0.89 15.49
C LEU A 241 14.73 0.65 16.86
N ASN A 242 15.58 1.55 17.34
CA ASN A 242 16.18 1.42 18.67
C ASN A 242 15.14 1.47 19.80
N SER A 243 14.12 2.32 19.68
CA SER A 243 13.05 2.36 20.69
C SER A 243 12.25 1.06 20.68
N LEU A 244 12.00 0.50 19.49
CA LEU A 244 11.29 -0.77 19.35
C LEU A 244 12.10 -1.93 19.93
N LEU A 245 13.41 -1.98 19.65
CA LEU A 245 14.31 -2.98 20.21
C LEU A 245 14.50 -2.86 21.72
N ASN A 246 14.24 -1.69 22.32
CA ASN A 246 14.24 -1.57 23.79
C ASN A 246 12.91 -1.99 24.42
N GLU A 247 11.81 -1.88 23.67
CA GLU A 247 10.47 -2.20 24.14
C GLU A 247 10.13 -3.69 24.00
N TYR A 248 10.66 -4.36 22.97
CA TYR A 248 10.38 -5.76 22.65
C TYR A 248 11.61 -6.66 22.87
N HIS A 249 11.37 -7.92 23.24
CA HIS A 249 12.46 -8.89 23.41
C HIS A 249 13.12 -9.20 22.07
N THR A 250 12.30 -9.45 21.06
CA THR A 250 12.74 -9.70 19.68
C THR A 250 11.91 -8.90 18.68
N VAL A 251 12.58 -8.32 17.70
CA VAL A 251 12.00 -7.66 16.52
C VAL A 251 12.48 -8.42 15.29
N GLU A 252 11.55 -8.94 14.49
CA GLU A 252 11.87 -9.59 13.22
C GLU A 252 11.52 -8.66 12.04
N ILE A 253 12.41 -8.56 11.07
CA ILE A 253 12.21 -7.76 9.85
C ILE A 253 12.29 -8.71 8.65
N THR A 254 11.23 -8.73 7.82
CA THR A 254 11.27 -9.46 6.56
C THR A 254 11.63 -8.52 5.41
N ILE A 255 12.70 -8.84 4.69
CA ILE A 255 13.16 -8.09 3.52
C ILE A 255 12.99 -8.95 2.28
N LYS A 256 12.22 -8.45 1.31
CA LYS A 256 12.10 -9.06 -0.02
C LYS A 256 12.98 -8.33 -1.02
N GLY A 257 13.59 -9.06 -1.94
CA GLY A 257 14.42 -8.48 -3.00
C GLY A 257 13.96 -8.88 -4.39
N PHE A 258 13.91 -7.89 -5.29
CA PHE A 258 13.38 -8.01 -6.64
C PHE A 258 14.42 -7.57 -7.67
N ALA A 259 14.29 -8.04 -8.91
CA ALA A 259 15.12 -7.67 -10.04
C ALA A 259 14.29 -7.62 -11.33
N SER A 260 14.68 -6.75 -12.27
CA SER A 260 14.08 -6.66 -13.60
C SER A 260 14.48 -7.86 -14.47
N PRO A 261 13.65 -8.27 -15.46
CA PRO A 261 13.85 -9.51 -16.24
C PRO A 261 14.99 -9.46 -17.28
N LEU A 262 15.96 -8.56 -17.13
CA LEU A 262 17.04 -8.33 -18.11
C LEU A 262 18.13 -9.41 -18.13
N ALA A 263 18.22 -10.24 -17.09
CA ALA A 263 19.29 -11.23 -16.92
C ALA A 263 18.70 -12.61 -16.56
N LYS A 264 19.49 -13.68 -16.69
CA LYS A 264 19.04 -15.05 -16.36
C LYS A 264 18.55 -15.13 -14.90
N SER A 265 17.51 -15.92 -14.65
CA SER A 265 16.90 -16.12 -13.32
C SER A 265 17.89 -16.30 -12.15
N ASN A 266 18.94 -17.15 -12.30
CA ASN A 266 19.97 -17.32 -11.25
C ASN A 266 20.76 -16.04 -10.97
N TYR A 267 21.07 -15.26 -12.00
CA TYR A 267 21.76 -13.98 -11.85
C TYR A 267 20.87 -12.98 -11.11
N ASN A 268 19.60 -12.88 -11.51
CA ASN A 268 18.62 -12.00 -10.89
C ASN A 268 18.37 -12.36 -9.42
N SER A 269 18.37 -13.65 -9.06
CA SER A 269 18.33 -14.09 -7.66
C SER A 269 19.55 -13.60 -6.86
N ASN A 270 20.77 -13.75 -7.41
CA ASN A 270 21.99 -13.28 -6.73
C ASN A 270 22.03 -11.76 -6.62
N LEU A 271 21.58 -11.03 -7.64
CA LEU A 271 21.47 -9.57 -7.59
C LEU A 271 20.50 -9.12 -6.49
N SER A 272 19.34 -9.78 -6.35
CA SER A 272 18.42 -9.50 -5.24
C SER A 272 19.06 -9.76 -3.88
N LYS A 273 19.87 -10.82 -3.72
CA LYS A 273 20.63 -11.06 -2.48
C LYS A 273 21.63 -9.95 -2.18
N ARG A 274 22.36 -9.47 -3.19
CA ARG A 274 23.30 -8.34 -3.03
C ARG A 274 22.60 -7.04 -2.60
N ARG A 275 21.40 -6.78 -3.13
CA ARG A 275 20.57 -5.64 -2.71
C ARG A 275 20.09 -5.77 -1.26
N ILE A 276 19.65 -6.96 -0.84
CA ILE A 276 19.29 -7.21 0.56
C ILE A 276 20.53 -7.05 1.46
N SER A 277 21.68 -7.56 1.03
CA SER A 277 22.95 -7.44 1.74
C SER A 277 23.34 -5.98 1.99
N SER A 278 23.11 -5.05 1.04
CA SER A 278 23.42 -3.63 1.27
C SER A 278 22.53 -2.98 2.33
N LEU A 279 21.27 -3.42 2.48
CA LEU A 279 20.40 -2.97 3.57
C LEU A 279 20.78 -3.58 4.92
N ILE A 280 21.19 -4.86 4.94
CA ILE A 280 21.74 -5.48 6.15
C ILE A 280 22.99 -4.73 6.61
N ASN A 281 23.92 -4.43 5.69
CA ASN A 281 25.11 -3.63 6.00
C ASN A 281 24.75 -2.26 6.56
N TYR A 282 23.71 -1.61 6.03
CA TYR A 282 23.21 -0.34 6.56
C TYR A 282 22.79 -0.47 8.03
N PHE A 283 22.00 -1.49 8.39
CA PHE A 283 21.64 -1.72 9.80
C PHE A 283 22.89 -2.01 10.67
N GLN A 284 23.85 -2.78 10.16
CA GLN A 284 25.08 -3.12 10.90
C GLN A 284 26.05 -1.95 11.07
N GLN A 285 26.00 -0.92 10.22
CA GLN A 285 26.93 0.21 10.25
C GLN A 285 26.32 1.46 10.87
N THR A 286 24.99 1.59 10.87
CA THR A 286 24.29 2.76 11.43
C THR A 286 24.54 2.90 12.92
N ASP A 287 24.58 4.16 13.40
CA ASP A 287 24.80 4.52 14.81
C ASP A 287 26.06 3.88 15.42
N ASN A 288 27.17 3.84 14.67
CA ASN A 288 28.42 3.18 15.07
C ASN A 288 28.25 1.68 15.36
N GLY A 289 27.39 1.01 14.58
CA GLY A 289 27.12 -0.43 14.70
C GLY A 289 26.24 -0.80 15.89
N LYS A 290 25.42 0.14 16.38
CA LYS A 290 24.52 -0.07 17.51
C LYS A 290 23.60 -1.27 17.35
N PHE A 291 23.11 -1.53 16.14
CA PHE A 291 22.22 -2.67 15.88
C PHE A 291 22.94 -4.01 15.78
N GLN A 292 24.27 -4.01 15.64
CA GLN A 292 25.06 -5.25 15.57
C GLN A 292 24.89 -6.08 16.85
N GLU A 293 24.91 -5.44 18.02
CA GLU A 293 24.72 -6.14 19.30
C GLU A 293 23.34 -6.83 19.37
N PHE A 294 22.28 -6.17 18.91
CA PHE A 294 20.95 -6.75 18.88
C PHE A 294 20.85 -7.91 17.89
N ILE A 295 21.56 -7.85 16.76
CA ILE A 295 21.63 -8.95 15.79
C ILE A 295 22.36 -10.15 16.40
N ASP A 296 23.52 -9.93 17.03
CA ASP A 296 24.33 -10.99 17.64
C ASP A 296 23.58 -11.69 18.78
N GLN A 297 22.77 -10.94 19.54
CA GLN A 297 21.90 -11.46 20.61
C GLN A 297 20.59 -12.08 20.09
N LYS A 298 20.34 -12.10 18.77
CA LYS A 298 19.07 -12.52 18.14
C LYS A 298 17.84 -11.74 18.62
N ARG A 299 18.04 -10.50 19.05
CA ARG A 299 16.98 -9.54 19.38
C ARG A 299 16.50 -8.76 18.16
N LEU A 300 17.35 -8.61 17.15
CA LEU A 300 16.98 -8.15 15.82
C LEU A 300 17.22 -9.30 14.83
N ILE A 301 16.14 -9.88 14.30
CA ILE A 301 16.22 -10.97 13.33
C ILE A 301 15.84 -10.44 11.96
N ILE A 302 16.66 -10.71 10.94
CA ILE A 302 16.39 -10.26 9.57
C ILE A 302 16.18 -11.49 8.69
N HIS A 303 14.96 -11.62 8.17
CA HIS A 303 14.60 -12.67 7.21
C HIS A 303 14.75 -12.13 5.78
N ALA A 304 15.58 -12.79 4.97
CA ALA A 304 15.83 -12.39 3.59
C ALA A 304 15.12 -13.31 2.61
N ALA A 305 14.29 -12.75 1.73
CA ALA A 305 13.58 -13.47 0.68
C ALA A 305 13.93 -12.90 -0.72
N PRO A 306 14.94 -13.46 -1.41
CA PRO A 306 15.36 -12.99 -2.73
C PRO A 306 14.47 -13.59 -3.84
N PHE A 307 13.48 -12.84 -4.30
CA PHE A 307 12.55 -13.26 -5.36
C PHE A 307 13.14 -13.13 -6.77
N GLY A 308 14.19 -12.34 -6.97
CA GLY A 308 14.74 -12.12 -8.31
C GLY A 308 13.68 -11.53 -9.24
N GLU A 309 13.51 -12.11 -10.42
CA GLU A 309 12.49 -11.70 -11.41
C GLU A 309 11.15 -12.44 -11.29
N SER A 310 11.00 -13.37 -10.33
CA SER A 310 9.80 -14.23 -10.25
C SER A 310 8.50 -13.47 -10.03
N ASN A 311 8.58 -12.23 -9.54
CA ASN A 311 7.46 -11.32 -9.32
C ASN A 311 7.49 -10.09 -10.23
N ALA A 312 8.38 -10.05 -11.24
CA ALA A 312 8.43 -8.92 -12.17
C ALA A 312 7.14 -8.83 -13.00
N ASN A 313 6.67 -7.61 -13.28
CA ASN A 313 5.49 -7.40 -14.11
C ASN A 313 5.72 -7.99 -15.52
N GLN A 314 4.82 -8.85 -15.99
CA GLN A 314 4.88 -9.49 -17.30
C GLN A 314 4.90 -8.50 -18.48
N TYR A 315 4.49 -7.27 -18.24
CA TYR A 315 4.49 -6.20 -19.23
C TYR A 315 5.79 -5.36 -19.22
N THR A 316 6.74 -5.63 -18.33
CA THR A 316 8.03 -4.92 -18.28
C THR A 316 8.92 -5.39 -19.43
N ASN A 317 9.54 -4.45 -20.14
CA ASN A 317 10.35 -4.74 -21.31
C ASN A 317 11.67 -5.44 -20.91
N ASP A 318 11.92 -6.62 -21.48
CA ASP A 318 13.09 -7.46 -21.26
C ASP A 318 14.13 -7.37 -22.39
N ASP A 319 13.88 -6.56 -23.43
CA ASP A 319 14.80 -6.38 -24.55
C ASP A 319 16.02 -5.56 -24.12
N VAL A 320 17.15 -6.27 -24.03
CA VAL A 320 18.48 -5.73 -23.71
C VAL A 320 18.94 -4.66 -24.71
N LYS A 321 18.38 -4.63 -25.93
CA LYS A 321 18.68 -3.62 -26.95
C LYS A 321 17.83 -2.36 -26.80
N ASN A 322 16.67 -2.45 -26.15
CA ASN A 322 15.78 -1.32 -25.89
C ASN A 322 16.00 -0.75 -24.49
N THR A 323 17.21 -0.27 -24.22
CA THR A 323 17.60 0.26 -22.91
C THR A 323 16.74 1.43 -22.42
N LYS A 324 16.13 2.19 -23.35
CA LYS A 324 15.15 3.22 -23.04
C LYS A 324 14.00 2.65 -22.20
N GLU A 325 13.43 1.52 -22.62
CA GLU A 325 12.29 0.90 -21.95
C GLU A 325 12.72 -0.10 -20.87
N SER A 326 13.83 -0.82 -21.07
CA SER A 326 14.25 -1.91 -20.17
C SER A 326 15.15 -1.45 -19.02
N ILE A 327 15.78 -0.26 -19.12
CA ILE A 327 16.63 0.31 -18.05
C ILE A 327 16.08 1.66 -17.58
N TYR A 328 15.89 2.61 -18.49
CA TYR A 328 15.67 4.01 -18.14
C TYR A 328 14.21 4.40 -17.91
N SER A 329 13.25 3.51 -18.20
CA SER A 329 11.84 3.76 -17.91
C SER A 329 11.54 3.66 -16.41
N PRO A 330 10.58 4.45 -15.88
CA PRO A 330 10.08 4.26 -14.51
C PRO A 330 9.56 2.84 -14.27
N LYS A 331 8.91 2.23 -15.27
CA LYS A 331 8.39 0.88 -15.19
C LYS A 331 9.49 -0.15 -14.89
N ALA A 332 10.59 -0.10 -15.63
CA ALA A 332 11.72 -0.98 -15.37
C ALA A 332 12.41 -0.66 -14.04
N ALA A 333 12.46 0.61 -13.65
CA ALA A 333 13.03 1.04 -12.38
C ALA A 333 12.26 0.55 -11.16
N LEU A 334 10.93 0.49 -11.24
CA LEU A 334 10.08 -0.02 -10.18
C LEU A 334 10.33 -1.50 -9.84
N GLU A 335 10.78 -2.31 -10.80
CA GLU A 335 11.13 -3.72 -10.56
C GLU A 335 12.44 -3.89 -9.77
N ARG A 336 13.30 -2.87 -9.74
CA ARG A 336 14.64 -2.95 -9.17
C ARG A 336 14.64 -2.43 -7.75
N ARG A 337 14.04 -3.20 -6.85
CA ARG A 337 13.86 -2.79 -5.46
C ARG A 337 14.10 -3.89 -4.44
N ILE A 338 14.26 -3.48 -3.20
CA ILE A 338 14.00 -4.31 -2.02
C ILE A 338 12.87 -3.68 -1.22
N GLU A 339 12.15 -4.50 -0.48
CA GLU A 339 11.05 -4.06 0.37
C GLU A 339 11.25 -4.58 1.78
N ILE A 340 11.18 -3.70 2.78
CA ILE A 340 10.86 -4.12 4.14
C ILE A 340 9.37 -4.44 4.14
N GLN A 341 9.06 -5.73 4.13
CA GLN A 341 7.72 -6.27 3.94
C GLN A 341 6.90 -6.23 5.23
N ASP A 342 7.50 -6.71 6.32
CA ASP A 342 6.84 -6.87 7.61
C ASP A 342 7.84 -6.64 8.73
N VAL A 343 7.32 -6.18 9.86
CA VAL A 343 8.01 -6.08 11.15
C VAL A 343 7.17 -6.83 12.18
N ILE A 344 7.75 -7.85 12.80
CA ILE A 344 7.09 -8.71 13.79
C ILE A 344 7.71 -8.43 15.16
N PHE A 345 6.86 -8.28 16.17
CA PHE A 345 7.27 -8.02 17.54
C PHE A 345 6.98 -9.22 18.43
N HIS A 346 7.96 -9.62 19.24
CA HIS A 346 7.81 -10.65 20.26
C HIS A 346 8.03 -10.06 21.65
N GLN A 347 7.06 -10.32 22.53
CA GLN A 347 7.09 -9.92 23.93
C GLN A 347 7.85 -10.87 24.82
#